data_AF-A0A0D3JSP3-F1
#
_entry.id   AF-A0A0D3JSP3-F1
#
_cell.length_a   1.000
_cell.length_b   1.000
_cell.length_c   1.000
_cell.angle_alpha   90.00
_cell.angle_beta   90.00
_cell.angle_gamma   90.00
#
_symmetry.space_group_name_H-M   'P 1'
#
loop_
_entity.id
_entity.type
_entity.pdbx_description
1 polymer ?
#
loop_
_entity_poly.entity_id
_entity_poly.type
_entity_poly.pdbx_seq_one_letter_code
_entity_poly.pdbx_strand_id
1 'polypeptide(L)'
;MGHLLALWALATDQPATFGRLASAYGVYSAVVLAEPPGGGERGLFCTRAVAAGEPLLAVPWQLCLVDEDEPGDDSLESVWEQQSDAAARPARDVRLAAQLLAQLAGDGGDGGGDAAELSRFWREWSAMLPPAAACAHPMTLPDALLEELQHAPLAEAGRRQRRRLLRLLASAPASSDGQRAWATAMCSSRPFRLPARAEGRGGRTAFVPFLDMANHAASPNCEPSEHAAASAMLAWLADTSSDFATSEAQDEATLVGMEGEPAHDPRFAAVVRYRLSRKRLCRLVAEVLEAHRREHLPAAQRP
;
A
#
# COMPACT_ATOMS: atom_id res chain seq x y z
N MET A 1 31.44 -1.74 -16.84
CA MET A 1 30.68 -1.82 -15.57
C MET A 1 30.73 -0.48 -14.83
N GLY A 2 30.10 0.58 -15.37
CA GLY A 2 30.27 1.93 -14.80
C GLY A 2 29.13 2.92 -15.06
N HIS A 3 27.94 2.46 -15.46
CA HIS A 3 26.82 3.36 -15.83
C HIS A 3 25.53 3.18 -15.01
N LEU A 4 25.52 2.35 -13.94
CA LEU A 4 24.31 2.10 -13.14
C LEU A 4 24.22 2.89 -11.82
N LEU A 5 25.18 3.75 -11.50
CA LEU A 5 25.22 4.47 -10.20
C LEU A 5 24.65 5.90 -10.21
N ALA A 6 24.08 6.38 -11.32
CA ALA A 6 23.67 7.79 -11.47
C ALA A 6 22.14 8.02 -11.54
N LEU A 7 21.30 7.06 -11.15
CA LEU A 7 19.84 7.20 -11.17
C LEU A 7 19.20 7.70 -9.85
N TRP A 8 20.00 8.04 -8.84
CA TRP A 8 19.50 8.23 -7.47
C TRP A 8 19.37 9.70 -7.01
N ALA A 9 19.44 10.68 -7.91
CA ALA A 9 19.29 12.10 -7.53
C ALA A 9 18.67 12.97 -8.62
N LEU A 10 17.69 12.46 -9.38
CA LEU A 10 16.75 13.37 -10.03
C LEU A 10 15.79 13.86 -8.94
N ALA A 11 15.78 15.17 -8.69
CA ALA A 11 14.77 15.83 -7.87
C ALA A 11 13.41 15.58 -8.54
N THR A 12 12.80 14.46 -8.20
CA THR A 12 11.45 14.14 -8.63
C THR A 12 10.54 15.08 -7.88
N ASP A 13 9.63 15.73 -8.59
CA ASP A 13 8.45 16.31 -7.98
C ASP A 13 7.66 15.15 -7.36
N GLN A 14 7.93 14.88 -6.09
CA GLN A 14 7.38 13.76 -5.34
C GLN A 14 5.87 13.86 -5.21
N PRO A 15 5.26 15.04 -4.90
CA PRO A 15 3.81 15.21 -4.98
C PRO A 15 3.23 14.84 -6.35
N ALA A 16 3.83 15.32 -7.45
CA ALA A 16 3.36 14.96 -8.80
C ALA A 16 3.53 13.46 -9.09
N THR A 17 4.60 12.86 -8.59
CA THR A 17 4.87 11.42 -8.74
C THR A 17 3.87 10.58 -7.95
N PHE A 18 3.54 10.99 -6.73
CA PHE A 18 2.51 10.36 -5.90
C PHE A 18 1.17 10.34 -6.64
N GLY A 19 0.70 11.49 -7.12
CA GLY A 19 -0.58 11.59 -7.82
C GLY A 19 -0.62 10.78 -9.12
N ARG A 20 0.46 10.83 -9.91
CA ARG A 20 0.60 10.06 -11.15
C ARG A 20 0.55 8.55 -10.88
N LEU A 21 1.34 8.04 -9.95
CA LEU A 21 1.38 6.61 -9.64
C LEU A 21 0.06 6.15 -9.02
N ALA A 22 -0.53 6.95 -8.12
CA ALA A 22 -1.82 6.61 -7.53
C ALA A 22 -2.89 6.44 -8.62
N SER A 23 -2.98 7.38 -9.56
CA SER A 23 -3.92 7.30 -10.68
C SER A 23 -3.62 6.13 -11.63
N ALA A 24 -2.33 5.90 -11.97
CA ALA A 24 -1.94 4.87 -12.94
C ALA A 24 -2.22 3.45 -12.43
N TYR A 25 -2.09 3.23 -11.12
CA TYR A 25 -2.21 1.91 -10.49
C TYR A 25 -3.52 1.73 -9.71
N GLY A 26 -4.53 2.58 -9.95
CA GLY A 26 -5.87 2.42 -9.38
C GLY A 26 -5.94 2.61 -7.86
N VAL A 27 -5.05 3.42 -7.28
CA VAL A 27 -5.07 3.78 -5.86
C VAL A 27 -6.08 4.90 -5.66
N TYR A 28 -7.10 4.64 -4.83
CA TYR A 28 -7.99 5.70 -4.39
C TYR A 28 -7.25 6.59 -3.39
N SER A 29 -7.29 7.92 -3.58
CA SER A 29 -6.68 8.88 -2.65
C SER A 29 -7.53 10.14 -2.50
N ALA A 30 -7.91 10.47 -1.27
CA ALA A 30 -8.41 11.78 -0.83
C ALA A 30 -7.29 12.63 -0.20
N VAL A 31 -6.05 12.13 -0.24
CA VAL A 31 -4.86 12.78 0.32
C VAL A 31 -3.83 13.09 -0.76
N VAL A 32 -2.93 14.01 -0.45
CA VAL A 32 -1.74 14.32 -1.24
C VAL A 32 -0.50 14.20 -0.35
N LEU A 33 0.61 13.82 -0.97
CA LEU A 33 1.93 13.92 -0.34
C LEU A 33 2.37 15.39 -0.40
N ALA A 34 2.69 15.98 0.75
CA ALA A 34 3.14 17.36 0.83
C ALA A 34 4.11 17.57 2.02
N GLU A 35 4.79 18.71 2.02
CA GLU A 35 5.50 19.22 3.19
C GLU A 35 4.61 20.24 3.91
N PRO A 36 4.56 20.23 5.26
CA PRO A 36 3.74 21.17 6.00
C PRO A 36 4.27 22.62 5.86
N PRO A 37 3.38 23.63 5.78
CA PRO A 37 3.79 25.02 5.84
C PRO A 37 4.54 25.33 7.14
N GLY A 38 5.70 25.98 7.04
CA GLY A 38 6.52 26.33 8.21
C GLY A 38 7.63 25.32 8.54
N GLY A 39 7.81 24.29 7.71
CA GLY A 39 8.82 23.26 7.89
C GLY A 39 8.30 22.09 8.71
N GLY A 40 8.84 20.91 8.44
CA GLY A 40 8.44 19.66 9.09
C GLY A 40 8.64 18.47 8.17
N GLU A 41 8.35 17.28 8.68
CA GLU A 41 8.45 16.06 7.89
C GLU A 41 7.31 15.99 6.88
N ARG A 42 7.66 15.59 5.66
CA ARG A 42 6.73 15.28 4.59
C ARG A 42 5.72 14.23 5.07
N GLY A 43 4.45 14.36 4.67
CA GLY A 43 3.38 13.45 5.07
C GLY A 43 2.16 13.51 4.15
N LEU A 44 1.11 12.81 4.54
CA LEU A 44 -0.17 12.78 3.82
C LEU A 44 -1.13 13.83 4.38
N PHE A 45 -1.69 14.66 3.50
CA PHE A 45 -2.62 15.73 3.85
C PHE A 45 -3.91 15.59 3.05
N CYS A 46 -5.06 15.78 3.72
CA CYS A 46 -6.35 15.75 3.04
C CYS A 46 -6.47 16.96 2.09
N THR A 47 -7.01 16.74 0.89
CA THR A 47 -7.27 17.81 -0.09
C THR A 47 -8.58 18.55 0.16
N ARG A 48 -9.40 18.04 1.08
CA ARG A 48 -10.69 18.56 1.50
C ARG A 48 -10.98 18.20 2.94
N ALA A 49 -12.05 18.77 3.50
CA ALA A 49 -12.59 18.28 4.76
C ALA A 49 -13.05 16.82 4.60
N VAL A 50 -12.78 16.00 5.61
CA VAL A 50 -13.09 14.58 5.67
C VAL A 50 -13.84 14.28 6.96
N ALA A 51 -14.85 13.42 6.88
CA ALA A 51 -15.59 12.99 8.05
C ALA A 51 -14.88 11.83 8.76
N ALA A 52 -15.15 11.64 10.05
CA ALA A 52 -14.67 10.47 10.77
C ALA A 52 -15.23 9.18 10.13
N GLY A 53 -14.37 8.19 9.93
CA GLY A 53 -14.71 6.91 9.27
C GLY A 53 -14.67 6.96 7.74
N GLU A 54 -14.43 8.12 7.14
CA GLU A 54 -14.27 8.24 5.70
C GLU A 54 -12.91 7.66 5.24
N PRO A 55 -12.85 6.85 4.17
CA PRO A 55 -11.61 6.31 3.67
C PRO A 55 -10.77 7.42 3.05
N LEU A 56 -9.50 7.50 3.43
CA LEU A 56 -8.58 8.52 2.93
C LEU A 56 -7.71 8.02 1.77
N LEU A 57 -7.36 6.74 1.79
CA LEU A 57 -6.43 6.11 0.86
C LEU A 57 -6.74 4.61 0.81
N ALA A 58 -6.81 4.02 -0.38
CA ALA A 58 -6.97 2.57 -0.55
C ALA A 58 -6.04 2.05 -1.63
N VAL A 59 -5.20 1.09 -1.27
CA VAL A 59 -4.14 0.55 -2.12
C VAL A 59 -4.49 -0.87 -2.54
N PRO A 60 -4.47 -1.18 -3.85
CA PRO A 60 -4.69 -2.53 -4.33
C PRO A 60 -3.68 -3.51 -3.71
N TRP A 61 -4.19 -4.67 -3.28
CA TRP A 61 -3.38 -5.70 -2.63
C TRP A 61 -2.19 -6.17 -3.49
N GLN A 62 -2.34 -6.15 -4.81
CA GLN A 62 -1.33 -6.53 -5.79
C GLN A 62 -0.09 -5.62 -5.75
N LEU A 63 -0.22 -4.39 -5.22
CA LEU A 63 0.88 -3.46 -5.03
C LEU A 63 1.61 -3.65 -3.69
N CYS A 64 1.12 -4.52 -2.80
CA CYS A 64 1.70 -4.69 -1.47
C CYS A 64 2.78 -5.79 -1.49
N LEU A 65 3.84 -5.62 -0.69
CA LEU A 65 4.72 -6.73 -0.33
C LEU A 65 4.14 -7.38 0.93
N VAL A 66 3.95 -8.68 0.90
CA VAL A 66 3.27 -9.39 2.01
C VAL A 66 4.16 -10.50 2.49
N ASP A 67 4.24 -10.61 3.80
CA ASP A 67 4.85 -11.71 4.49
C ASP A 67 3.80 -12.36 5.40
N GLU A 68 3.59 -13.66 5.22
CA GLU A 68 2.62 -14.45 5.97
C GLU A 68 3.34 -15.17 7.11
N ASP A 69 2.85 -15.05 8.34
CA ASP A 69 3.38 -15.79 9.48
C ASP A 69 2.94 -17.26 9.39
N GLU A 70 3.79 -18.18 9.84
CA GLU A 70 3.38 -19.58 9.93
C GLU A 70 2.32 -19.73 11.04
N PRO A 71 1.35 -20.66 10.91
CA PRO A 71 0.40 -20.91 11.98
C PRO A 71 1.10 -21.26 13.29
N GLY A 72 0.85 -20.48 14.36
CA GLY A 72 1.52 -20.64 15.66
C GLY A 72 2.84 -19.88 15.81
N ASP A 73 3.30 -19.17 14.77
CA ASP A 73 4.40 -18.23 14.83
C ASP A 73 3.90 -16.88 15.37
N ASP A 74 3.72 -16.81 16.69
CA ASP A 74 3.51 -15.55 17.40
C ASP A 74 4.85 -14.80 17.62
N SER A 75 5.97 -15.28 17.05
CA SER A 75 7.27 -14.66 17.24
C SER A 75 7.28 -13.31 16.52
N LEU A 76 7.13 -12.28 17.33
CA LEU A 76 7.14 -10.87 16.94
C LEU A 76 8.51 -10.41 16.42
N GLU A 77 9.49 -11.32 16.37
CA GLU A 77 10.89 -10.97 16.45
C GLU A 77 11.35 -10.24 15.18
N SER A 78 11.33 -8.91 15.28
CA SER A 78 12.18 -8.05 14.45
C SER A 78 13.62 -8.56 14.54
N VAL A 79 14.46 -8.23 13.57
CA VAL A 79 15.88 -8.61 13.70
C VAL A 79 16.55 -8.00 14.92
N TRP A 80 15.95 -7.00 15.54
CA TRP A 80 16.34 -6.45 16.84
C TRP A 80 16.08 -7.38 18.03
N GLU A 81 15.10 -8.27 17.92
CA GLU A 81 14.65 -9.18 18.98
C GLU A 81 15.23 -10.60 18.82
N GLN A 82 15.56 -11.01 17.58
CA GLN A 82 16.17 -12.31 17.31
C GLN A 82 17.60 -12.42 17.87
N GLN A 83 17.77 -13.18 18.95
CA GLN A 83 19.06 -13.38 19.62
C GLN A 83 19.94 -14.49 19.00
N SER A 84 19.41 -15.33 18.11
CA SER A 84 20.13 -16.51 17.59
C SER A 84 20.44 -16.44 16.09
N ASP A 85 21.66 -16.86 15.73
CA ASP A 85 22.09 -17.14 14.35
C ASP A 85 21.54 -18.49 13.81
N ALA A 86 20.70 -19.19 14.59
CA ALA A 86 20.24 -20.55 14.28
C ALA A 86 18.98 -20.58 13.38
N ALA A 87 19.24 -20.53 12.07
CA ALA A 87 18.73 -21.39 10.99
C ALA A 87 17.22 -21.68 10.72
N ALA A 88 16.21 -21.29 11.48
CA ALA A 88 14.84 -21.68 11.09
C ALA A 88 14.24 -20.78 9.99
N ARG A 89 14.26 -19.45 10.17
CA ARG A 89 13.61 -18.50 9.26
C ARG A 89 14.21 -17.09 9.43
N PRO A 90 14.63 -16.39 8.34
CA PRO A 90 15.07 -14.99 8.45
C PRO A 90 13.96 -14.12 9.02
N ALA A 91 14.26 -13.12 9.85
CA ALA A 91 13.25 -12.20 10.37
C ALA A 91 12.41 -11.53 9.25
N ARG A 92 11.18 -11.15 9.61
CA ARG A 92 10.15 -10.65 8.68
C ARG A 92 10.58 -9.47 7.82
N ASP A 93 11.17 -8.46 8.45
CA ASP A 93 11.74 -7.28 7.79
C ASP A 93 12.85 -7.64 6.78
N VAL A 94 13.64 -8.69 7.04
CA VAL A 94 14.60 -9.24 6.08
C VAL A 94 13.89 -9.88 4.89
N ARG A 95 12.82 -10.65 5.13
CA ARG A 95 12.02 -11.28 4.06
C ARG A 95 11.36 -10.23 3.18
N LEU A 96 10.73 -9.21 3.76
CA LEU A 96 10.16 -8.08 3.04
C LEU A 96 11.24 -7.28 2.29
N ALA A 97 12.42 -7.08 2.89
CA ALA A 97 13.53 -6.41 2.22
C ALA A 97 14.03 -7.18 1.00
N ALA A 98 14.09 -8.51 1.08
CA ALA A 98 14.42 -9.35 -0.06
C ALA A 98 13.39 -9.21 -1.19
N GLN A 99 12.09 -9.20 -0.86
CA GLN A 99 11.03 -8.94 -1.84
C GLN A 99 11.17 -7.55 -2.49
N LEU A 100 11.42 -6.50 -1.68
CA LEU A 100 11.63 -5.15 -2.19
C LEU A 100 12.83 -5.08 -3.14
N LEU A 101 13.97 -5.66 -2.75
CA LEU A 101 15.17 -5.69 -3.60
C LEU A 101 14.92 -6.46 -4.90
N ALA A 102 14.14 -7.54 -4.87
CA ALA A 102 13.76 -8.26 -6.08
C ALA A 102 12.91 -7.39 -7.03
N GLN A 103 11.92 -6.66 -6.51
CA GLN A 103 11.11 -5.73 -7.31
C GLN A 103 11.94 -4.60 -7.92
N LEU A 104 12.93 -4.08 -7.18
CA LEU A 104 13.81 -3.01 -7.67
C LEU A 104 14.79 -3.51 -8.75
N ALA A 105 15.25 -4.76 -8.62
CA ALA A 105 16.17 -5.38 -9.56
C ALA A 105 15.48 -5.92 -10.83
N GLY A 106 14.19 -6.25 -10.76
CA GLY A 106 13.42 -6.81 -11.86
C GLY A 106 13.52 -5.92 -13.09
N ASP A 107 14.24 -6.36 -14.10
CA ASP A 107 14.39 -5.72 -15.39
C ASP A 107 12.99 -5.55 -15.98
N GLY A 108 12.47 -4.32 -15.94
CA GLY A 108 11.20 -3.97 -16.57
C GLY A 108 11.37 -3.91 -18.09
N GLY A 109 12.02 -4.93 -18.65
CA GLY A 109 12.35 -5.03 -20.06
C GLY A 109 11.10 -4.96 -20.91
N ASP A 110 11.30 -4.65 -22.19
CA ASP A 110 10.24 -4.34 -23.15
C ASP A 110 9.23 -5.48 -23.41
N GLY A 111 9.44 -6.66 -22.80
CA GLY A 111 8.48 -7.74 -22.73
C GLY A 111 7.33 -7.41 -21.78
N GLY A 112 6.46 -6.50 -22.20
CA GLY A 112 5.29 -6.04 -21.45
C GLY A 112 4.56 -7.21 -20.77
N GLY A 113 4.45 -7.13 -19.44
CA GLY A 113 3.78 -8.10 -18.60
C GLY A 113 3.70 -7.61 -17.16
N ASP A 114 2.75 -8.15 -16.39
CA ASP A 114 2.37 -7.64 -15.06
C ASP A 114 3.57 -7.52 -14.09
N ALA A 115 4.52 -8.46 -14.14
CA ALA A 115 5.70 -8.44 -13.29
C ALA A 115 6.69 -7.30 -13.63
N ALA A 116 6.86 -6.99 -14.92
CA ALA A 116 7.69 -5.88 -15.38
C ALA A 116 7.05 -4.53 -15.02
N GLU A 117 5.73 -4.45 -15.12
CA GLU A 117 4.95 -3.28 -14.72
C GLU A 117 5.01 -3.04 -13.21
N LEU A 118 4.94 -4.10 -12.40
CA LEU A 118 5.08 -4.02 -10.94
C LEU A 118 6.51 -3.62 -10.54
N SER A 119 7.53 -4.14 -11.22
CA SER A 119 8.93 -3.73 -10.97
C SER A 119 9.15 -2.25 -11.32
N ARG A 120 8.52 -1.77 -12.40
CA ARG A 120 8.53 -0.34 -12.76
C ARG A 120 7.85 0.50 -11.68
N PHE A 121 6.68 0.08 -11.19
CA PHE A 121 5.99 0.74 -10.09
C PHE A 121 6.91 0.92 -8.88
N TRP A 122 7.52 -0.17 -8.39
CA TRP A 122 8.37 -0.12 -7.19
C TRP A 122 9.61 0.75 -7.37
N ARG A 123 10.19 0.81 -8.57
CA ARG A 123 11.29 1.74 -8.86
C ARG A 123 10.85 3.20 -8.80
N GLU A 124 9.77 3.55 -9.49
CA GLU A 124 9.26 4.93 -9.47
C GLU A 124 8.81 5.34 -8.06
N TRP A 125 8.16 4.43 -7.34
CA TRP A 125 7.67 4.65 -5.99
C TRP A 125 8.81 4.80 -4.98
N SER A 126 9.84 3.94 -5.04
CA SER A 126 10.98 4.00 -4.11
C SER A 126 11.81 5.27 -4.24
N ALA A 127 11.77 5.95 -5.40
CA ALA A 127 12.38 7.27 -5.57
C ALA A 127 11.74 8.36 -4.68
N MET A 128 10.52 8.12 -4.18
CA MET A 128 9.88 8.99 -3.20
C MET A 128 10.34 8.70 -1.76
N LEU A 129 10.95 7.55 -1.48
CA LEU A 129 11.40 7.22 -0.13
C LEU A 129 12.66 8.01 0.27
N PRO A 130 12.92 8.17 1.58
CA PRO A 130 14.17 8.76 2.04
C PRO A 130 15.37 7.97 1.52
N PRO A 131 16.41 8.63 1.00
CA PRO A 131 17.64 7.95 0.63
C PRO A 131 18.32 7.37 1.87
N ALA A 132 19.19 6.37 1.68
CA ALA A 132 19.91 5.71 2.78
C ALA A 132 20.65 6.70 3.70
N ALA A 133 21.25 7.75 3.13
CA ALA A 133 21.97 8.78 3.88
C ALA A 133 21.07 9.66 4.77
N ALA A 134 19.76 9.71 4.49
CA ALA A 134 18.79 10.45 5.29
C ALA A 134 18.11 9.55 6.35
N CYS A 135 18.39 8.25 6.36
CA CYS A 135 17.80 7.33 7.31
C CYS A 135 18.57 7.36 8.64
N ALA A 136 17.87 7.68 9.73
CA ALA A 136 18.42 7.64 11.10
C ALA A 136 18.45 6.23 11.71
N HIS A 137 18.07 5.21 10.95
CA HIS A 137 18.03 3.84 11.45
C HIS A 137 19.45 3.35 11.75
N PRO A 138 19.76 2.76 12.93
CA PRO A 138 21.14 2.39 13.28
C PRO A 138 21.83 1.47 12.26
N MET A 139 21.07 0.68 11.52
CA MET A 139 21.59 -0.21 10.47
C MET A 139 22.05 0.53 9.20
N THR A 140 21.59 1.76 8.98
CA THR A 140 22.00 2.61 7.85
C THR A 140 23.08 3.63 8.24
N LEU A 141 23.35 3.81 9.54
CA LEU A 141 24.37 4.73 10.01
C LEU A 141 25.80 4.18 9.77
N PRO A 142 26.74 5.04 9.33
CA PRO A 142 28.18 4.76 9.39
C PRO A 142 28.64 4.52 10.83
N ASP A 143 29.75 3.80 11.00
CA ASP A 143 30.27 3.45 12.34
C ASP A 143 30.64 4.66 13.18
N ALA A 144 31.16 5.73 12.56
CA ALA A 144 31.44 6.98 13.26
C ALA A 144 30.17 7.59 13.89
N LEU A 145 29.05 7.61 13.16
CA LEU A 145 27.77 8.12 13.68
C LEU A 145 27.15 7.19 14.72
N LEU A 146 27.37 5.88 14.63
CA LEU A 146 26.94 4.94 15.68
C LEU A 146 27.66 5.20 17.01
N GLU A 147 28.93 5.60 16.96
CA GLU A 147 29.71 5.94 18.16
C GLU A 147 29.21 7.23 18.82
N GLU A 148 28.74 8.18 18.01
CA GLU A 148 28.14 9.43 18.47
C GLU A 148 26.80 9.26 19.19
N LEU A 149 26.13 8.10 19.09
CA LEU A 149 24.88 7.82 19.83
C LEU A 149 25.07 7.85 21.35
N GLN A 150 26.31 7.79 21.85
CA GLN A 150 26.66 7.75 23.28
C GLN A 150 25.95 6.63 24.08
N HIS A 151 25.37 5.65 23.38
CA HIS A 151 24.67 4.50 23.95
C HIS A 151 25.30 3.21 23.40
N ALA A 152 26.41 2.79 24.01
CA ALA A 152 27.23 1.68 23.54
C ALA A 152 26.44 0.38 23.25
N PRO A 153 25.45 -0.04 24.05
CA PRO A 153 24.65 -1.23 23.74
C PRO A 153 23.86 -1.11 22.42
N LEU A 154 23.37 0.09 22.08
CA LEU A 154 22.60 0.33 20.87
C LEU A 154 23.52 0.37 19.64
N ALA A 155 24.66 1.04 19.77
CA ALA A 155 25.69 1.07 18.72
C ALA A 155 26.16 -0.35 18.37
N GLU A 156 26.49 -1.15 19.39
CA GLU A 156 26.92 -2.54 19.17
C GLU A 156 25.80 -3.41 18.60
N ALA A 157 24.56 -3.26 19.08
CA ALA A 157 23.41 -3.94 18.49
C ALA A 157 23.24 -3.58 17.00
N GLY A 158 23.34 -2.30 16.65
CA GLY A 158 23.28 -1.81 15.26
C GLY A 158 24.38 -2.38 14.36
N ARG A 159 25.61 -2.56 14.86
CA ARG A 159 26.70 -3.22 14.13
C ARG A 159 26.46 -4.72 13.94
N ARG A 160 25.95 -5.43 14.96
CA ARG A 160 25.68 -6.88 14.90
C ARG A 160 24.57 -7.20 13.91
N GLN A 161 23.34 -6.76 14.18
CA GLN A 161 22.70 -5.77 13.33
C GLN A 161 22.90 -5.91 11.80
N ARG A 162 23.56 -4.87 11.30
CA ARG A 162 24.02 -4.71 9.92
C ARG A 162 24.83 -5.91 9.41
N ARG A 163 25.78 -6.44 10.17
CA ARG A 163 26.59 -7.61 9.74
C ARG A 163 25.73 -8.85 9.47
N ARG A 164 24.74 -9.11 10.32
CA ARG A 164 23.81 -10.24 10.15
C ARG A 164 22.95 -10.06 8.89
N LEU A 165 22.40 -8.87 8.68
CA LEU A 165 21.59 -8.56 7.50
C LEU A 165 22.36 -8.72 6.19
N LEU A 166 23.57 -8.19 6.13
CA LEU A 166 24.39 -8.28 4.92
C LEU A 166 24.71 -9.74 4.56
N ARG A 167 24.88 -10.61 5.56
CA ARG A 167 25.01 -12.07 5.33
C ARG A 167 23.71 -12.67 4.80
N LEU A 168 22.57 -12.39 5.44
CA LEU A 168 21.27 -12.97 5.07
C LEU A 168 20.80 -12.54 3.67
N LEU A 169 21.11 -11.30 3.27
CA LEU A 169 20.75 -10.73 1.98
C LEU A 169 21.88 -10.83 0.95
N ALA A 170 22.95 -11.58 1.22
CA ALA A 170 24.08 -11.69 0.30
C ALA A 170 23.70 -12.26 -1.07
N SER A 171 22.66 -13.10 -1.11
CA SER A 171 22.09 -13.67 -2.34
C SER A 171 21.02 -12.79 -3.00
N ALA A 172 20.65 -11.66 -2.39
CA ALA A 172 19.66 -10.77 -2.98
C ALA A 172 20.18 -10.22 -4.33
N PRO A 173 19.29 -10.00 -5.31
CA PRO A 173 19.66 -9.49 -6.63
C PRO A 173 20.56 -8.26 -6.56
N ALA A 174 21.49 -8.15 -7.51
CA ALA A 174 22.63 -7.22 -7.61
C ALA A 174 22.48 -5.86 -6.88
N SER A 175 22.61 -5.90 -5.56
CA SER A 175 22.43 -4.78 -4.65
C SER A 175 23.73 -4.46 -3.94
N SER A 176 23.94 -3.19 -3.60
CA SER A 176 25.03 -2.78 -2.72
C SER A 176 24.69 -3.06 -1.25
N ASP A 177 25.71 -3.07 -0.38
CA ASP A 177 25.50 -3.17 1.07
C ASP A 177 24.59 -2.03 1.59
N GLY A 178 24.78 -0.82 1.06
CA GLY A 178 23.95 0.33 1.40
C GLY A 178 22.48 0.14 1.00
N GLN A 179 22.21 -0.45 -0.17
CA GLN A 179 20.85 -0.77 -0.61
C GLN A 179 20.20 -1.86 0.24
N ARG A 180 20.94 -2.90 0.63
CA ARG A 180 20.44 -3.94 1.54
C ARG A 180 20.08 -3.37 2.91
N ALA A 181 20.96 -2.54 3.47
CA ALA A 181 20.72 -1.86 4.74
C ALA A 181 19.50 -0.93 4.67
N TRP A 182 19.40 -0.13 3.60
CA TRP A 182 18.27 0.75 3.34
C TRP A 182 16.94 -0.01 3.20
N ALA A 183 16.90 -1.06 2.38
CA ALA A 183 15.68 -1.85 2.17
C ALA A 183 15.20 -2.46 3.49
N THR A 184 16.12 -2.98 4.30
CA THR A 184 15.76 -3.50 5.63
C THR A 184 15.28 -2.40 6.56
N ALA A 185 15.90 -1.23 6.57
CA ALA A 185 15.43 -0.10 7.38
C ALA A 185 13.99 0.32 6.98
N MET A 186 13.68 0.38 5.69
CA MET A 186 12.32 0.63 5.20
C MET A 186 11.35 -0.46 5.69
N CYS A 187 11.70 -1.74 5.50
CA CYS A 187 10.88 -2.88 5.91
C CYS A 187 10.81 -3.12 7.43
N SER A 188 11.63 -2.43 8.22
CA SER A 188 11.53 -2.46 9.69
C SER A 188 10.61 -1.40 10.27
N SER A 189 10.45 -0.27 9.55
CA SER A 189 9.78 0.94 10.08
C SER A 189 8.40 1.22 9.48
N ARG A 190 8.12 0.65 8.30
CA ARG A 190 6.95 0.99 7.47
C ARG A 190 5.86 -0.08 7.38
N PRO A 191 6.13 -1.40 7.53
CA PRO A 191 5.08 -2.39 7.35
C PRO A 191 3.99 -2.36 8.41
N PHE A 192 2.78 -2.69 7.99
CA PHE A 192 1.60 -2.81 8.82
C PHE A 192 1.36 -4.26 9.19
N ARG A 193 1.08 -4.52 10.47
CA ARG A 193 0.52 -5.79 10.88
C ARG A 193 -0.94 -5.83 10.50
N LEU A 194 -1.33 -6.91 9.85
CA LEU A 194 -2.68 -7.18 9.44
C LEU A 194 -3.28 -8.25 10.37
N PRO A 195 -4.57 -8.16 10.68
CA PRO A 195 -5.23 -9.16 11.48
C PRO A 195 -5.15 -10.54 10.83
N ALA A 196 -5.02 -11.57 11.67
CA ALA A 196 -5.12 -12.96 11.23
C ALA A 196 -6.47 -13.19 10.56
N ARG A 197 -6.48 -13.92 9.45
CA ARG A 197 -7.73 -14.40 8.84
C ARG A 197 -8.32 -15.48 9.75
N ALA A 198 -9.64 -15.69 9.66
CA ALA A 198 -10.36 -16.67 10.46
C ALA A 198 -9.64 -18.03 10.58
N GLU A 199 -9.78 -18.65 11.76
CA GLU A 199 -9.23 -19.92 12.26
C GLU A 199 -8.15 -20.62 11.40
N GLY A 200 -6.90 -20.61 11.89
CA GLY A 200 -5.82 -21.48 11.41
C GLY A 200 -4.80 -20.85 10.47
N ARG A 201 -4.92 -19.55 10.14
CA ARG A 201 -3.88 -18.81 9.41
C ARG A 201 -3.12 -17.89 10.36
N GLY A 202 -1.80 -17.83 10.22
CA GLY A 202 -0.95 -16.91 10.97
C GLY A 202 -1.27 -15.44 10.68
N GLY A 203 -0.64 -14.55 11.46
CA GLY A 203 -0.61 -13.13 11.18
C GLY A 203 -0.10 -12.83 9.77
N ARG A 204 -0.36 -11.62 9.28
CA ARG A 204 0.23 -11.13 8.03
C ARG A 204 0.85 -9.79 8.31
N THR A 205 1.96 -9.50 7.64
CA THR A 205 2.53 -8.16 7.63
C THR A 205 2.71 -7.70 6.21
N ALA A 206 2.29 -6.48 5.93
CA ALA A 206 2.35 -5.91 4.60
C ALA A 206 3.14 -4.61 4.57
N PHE A 207 4.08 -4.50 3.64
CA PHE A 207 4.54 -3.20 3.17
C PHE A 207 3.50 -2.67 2.19
N VAL A 208 2.76 -1.65 2.61
CA VAL A 208 1.70 -1.04 1.82
C VAL A 208 2.20 0.30 1.28
N PRO A 209 2.57 0.40 -0.01
CA PRO A 209 3.05 1.66 -0.58
C PRO A 209 1.97 2.74 -0.45
N PHE A 210 2.37 4.00 -0.41
CA PHE A 210 1.50 5.18 -0.21
C PHE A 210 1.02 5.30 1.25
N LEU A 211 0.50 4.24 1.86
CA LEU A 211 0.08 4.25 3.27
C LEU A 211 1.26 4.46 4.21
N ASP A 212 2.43 3.92 3.87
CA ASP A 212 3.68 4.07 4.61
C ASP A 212 4.21 5.52 4.67
N MET A 213 3.62 6.44 3.91
CA MET A 213 3.93 7.86 3.94
C MET A 213 3.16 8.63 5.03
N ALA A 214 2.24 7.95 5.73
CA ALA A 214 1.58 8.51 6.90
C ALA A 214 2.57 8.62 8.07
N ASN A 215 2.61 9.78 8.72
CA ASN A 215 3.44 10.00 9.90
C ASN A 215 2.71 9.53 11.16
N HIS A 216 3.48 9.07 12.15
CA HIS A 216 2.95 8.74 13.46
C HIS A 216 2.67 10.01 14.28
N ALA A 217 1.57 10.02 15.03
CA ALA A 217 1.23 11.09 15.96
C ALA A 217 0.83 10.51 17.33
N ALA A 218 1.15 11.20 18.42
CA ALA A 218 0.72 10.80 19.77
C ALA A 218 -0.81 10.76 19.92
N SER A 219 -1.53 11.51 19.09
CA SER A 219 -2.98 11.49 18.98
C SER A 219 -3.34 11.23 17.51
N PRO A 220 -3.47 9.94 17.10
CA PRO A 220 -3.75 9.59 15.71
C PRO A 220 -5.16 10.04 15.33
N ASN A 221 -5.34 10.44 14.07
CA ASN A 221 -6.61 10.84 13.47
C ASN A 221 -7.05 9.91 12.32
N CYS A 222 -6.29 8.85 12.07
CA CYS A 222 -6.58 7.80 11.10
C CYS A 222 -5.97 6.48 11.55
N GLU A 223 -6.50 5.38 11.01
CA GLU A 223 -5.97 4.03 11.24
C GLU A 223 -6.04 3.21 9.95
N PRO A 224 -5.07 2.30 9.72
CA PRO A 224 -5.16 1.34 8.62
C PRO A 224 -6.25 0.31 8.92
N SER A 225 -7.04 -0.05 7.90
CA SER A 225 -8.08 -1.08 8.03
C SER A 225 -8.23 -1.86 6.73
N GLU A 226 -8.24 -3.20 6.83
CA GLU A 226 -8.49 -4.07 5.68
C GLU A 226 -9.95 -3.97 5.18
N HIS A 227 -10.90 -3.58 6.05
CA HIS A 227 -12.34 -3.66 5.76
C HIS A 227 -13.03 -2.31 5.64
N ALA A 228 -12.39 -1.22 6.10
CA ALA A 228 -12.97 0.12 6.04
C ALA A 228 -13.23 0.56 4.60
N ALA A 229 -12.35 0.22 3.65
CA ALA A 229 -12.52 0.58 2.25
C ALA A 229 -13.79 -0.05 1.64
N ALA A 230 -14.00 -1.36 1.83
CA ALA A 230 -15.20 -2.03 1.35
C ALA A 230 -16.48 -1.47 2.01
N SER A 231 -16.44 -1.23 3.32
CA SER A 231 -17.58 -0.68 4.07
C SER A 231 -17.91 0.75 3.63
N ALA A 232 -16.90 1.58 3.39
CA ALA A 232 -17.08 2.93 2.90
C ALA A 232 -17.52 2.97 1.44
N MET A 233 -17.02 2.09 0.58
CA MET A 233 -17.51 1.94 -0.79
C MET A 233 -18.97 1.50 -0.80
N LEU A 234 -19.38 0.59 0.09
CA LEU A 234 -20.77 0.20 0.25
C LEU A 234 -21.65 1.37 0.72
N ALA A 235 -21.17 2.17 1.68
CA ALA A 235 -21.86 3.38 2.13
C ALA A 235 -22.00 4.42 1.01
N TRP A 236 -20.93 4.65 0.25
CA TRP A 236 -20.95 5.55 -0.91
C TRP A 236 -21.90 5.04 -2.02
N LEU A 237 -21.92 3.74 -2.29
CA LEU A 237 -22.84 3.13 -3.25
C LEU A 237 -24.30 3.27 -2.79
N ALA A 238 -24.57 3.11 -1.50
CA ALA A 238 -25.90 3.31 -0.93
C ALA A 238 -26.35 4.78 -1.08
N ASP A 239 -25.48 5.74 -0.74
CA ASP A 239 -25.73 7.17 -0.90
C ASP A 239 -25.98 7.55 -2.37
N THR A 240 -25.06 7.16 -3.26
CA THR A 240 -25.17 7.37 -4.72
C THR A 240 -26.43 6.74 -5.30
N SER A 241 -26.84 5.59 -4.79
CA SER A 241 -28.05 4.90 -5.27
C SER A 241 -29.34 5.52 -4.74
N SER A 242 -29.29 6.15 -3.56
CA SER A 242 -30.43 6.87 -2.99
C SER A 242 -30.78 8.14 -3.78
N ASP A 243 -29.79 8.73 -4.44
CA ASP A 243 -29.95 9.90 -5.32
C ASP A 243 -30.58 9.56 -6.70
N PHE A 244 -30.80 8.29 -7.01
CA PHE A 244 -31.43 7.93 -8.28
C PHE A 244 -32.91 8.30 -8.29
N ALA A 245 -33.28 9.25 -9.15
CA ALA A 245 -34.65 9.73 -9.30
C ALA A 245 -35.69 8.66 -9.73
N THR A 246 -35.25 7.49 -10.22
CA THR A 246 -36.13 6.37 -10.60
C THR A 246 -35.48 5.04 -10.22
N SER A 247 -36.25 3.96 -10.17
CA SER A 247 -35.77 2.59 -9.98
C SER A 247 -35.26 1.95 -11.27
N GLU A 248 -34.61 0.77 -11.19
CA GLU A 248 -34.25 -0.04 -12.37
C GLU A 248 -35.51 -0.45 -13.15
N ALA A 249 -36.55 -0.94 -12.46
CA ALA A 249 -37.81 -1.36 -13.07
C ALA A 249 -38.53 -0.23 -13.82
N GLN A 250 -38.45 1.01 -13.31
CA GLN A 250 -39.02 2.19 -13.98
C GLN A 250 -38.27 2.54 -15.27
N ASP A 251 -36.94 2.47 -15.27
CA ASP A 251 -36.14 2.75 -16.48
C ASP A 251 -36.31 1.62 -17.51
N GLU A 252 -36.42 0.37 -17.09
CA GLU A 252 -36.73 -0.76 -17.97
C GLU A 252 -38.12 -0.63 -18.62
N ALA A 253 -39.16 -0.33 -17.83
CA ALA A 253 -40.50 -0.10 -18.34
C ALA A 253 -40.54 1.09 -19.31
N THR A 254 -39.76 2.14 -19.04
CA THR A 254 -39.61 3.28 -19.95
C THR A 254 -39.02 2.84 -21.28
N LEU A 255 -37.95 2.03 -21.29
CA LEU A 255 -37.35 1.54 -22.54
C LEU A 255 -38.29 0.64 -23.33
N VAL A 256 -38.99 -0.28 -22.66
CA VAL A 256 -39.97 -1.18 -23.31
C VAL A 256 -41.11 -0.38 -23.95
N GLY A 257 -41.61 0.65 -23.27
CA GLY A 257 -42.63 1.55 -23.82
C GLY A 257 -42.16 2.31 -25.06
N MET A 258 -40.86 2.56 -25.19
CA MET A 258 -40.29 3.27 -26.33
C MET A 258 -40.10 2.41 -27.57
N GLU A 259 -40.03 1.08 -27.45
CA GLU A 259 -39.82 0.16 -28.58
C GLU A 259 -41.06 0.02 -29.48
N GLY A 260 -42.24 0.42 -29.00
CA GLY A 260 -43.51 0.36 -29.73
C GLY A 260 -43.96 1.65 -30.43
N GLU A 261 -43.27 2.77 -30.20
CA GLU A 261 -43.73 4.11 -30.60
C GLU A 261 -42.74 4.76 -31.59
N PRO A 262 -43.11 4.98 -32.86
CA PRO A 262 -42.21 5.50 -33.90
C PRO A 262 -41.78 6.97 -33.72
N ALA A 263 -42.23 7.64 -32.64
CA ALA A 263 -42.04 9.08 -32.41
C ALA A 263 -40.97 9.42 -31.35
N HIS A 264 -40.26 8.46 -30.76
CA HIS A 264 -39.31 8.77 -29.69
C HIS A 264 -37.93 9.22 -30.17
N ASP A 265 -37.42 10.28 -29.54
CA ASP A 265 -36.06 10.76 -29.75
C ASP A 265 -35.04 9.70 -29.29
N PRO A 266 -34.17 9.19 -30.18
CA PRO A 266 -33.18 8.16 -29.84
C PRO A 266 -32.19 8.60 -28.75
N ARG A 267 -31.99 9.91 -28.57
CA ARG A 267 -31.15 10.46 -27.50
C ARG A 267 -31.76 10.21 -26.12
N PHE A 268 -33.09 10.28 -25.99
CA PHE A 268 -33.76 10.00 -24.73
C PHE A 268 -33.60 8.54 -24.33
N ALA A 269 -33.78 7.60 -25.28
CA ALA A 269 -33.54 6.17 -25.03
C ALA A 269 -32.09 5.90 -24.60
N ALA A 270 -31.11 6.59 -25.21
CA ALA A 270 -29.71 6.48 -24.82
C ALA A 270 -29.46 6.95 -23.37
N VAL A 271 -30.08 8.04 -22.94
CA VAL A 271 -29.99 8.54 -21.55
C VAL A 271 -30.60 7.54 -20.57
N VAL A 272 -31.76 6.96 -20.88
CA VAL A 272 -32.40 5.96 -20.02
C VAL A 272 -31.55 4.68 -19.94
N ARG A 273 -30.97 4.21 -21.05
CA ARG A 273 -30.04 3.07 -21.05
C ARG A 273 -28.81 3.34 -20.19
N TYR A 274 -28.21 4.53 -20.31
CA TYR A 274 -27.06 4.91 -19.50
C TYR A 274 -27.38 4.90 -18.00
N ARG A 275 -28.53 5.47 -17.60
CA ARG A 275 -29.00 5.45 -16.21
C ARG A 275 -29.21 4.03 -15.70
N LEU A 276 -29.87 3.18 -16.48
CA LEU A 276 -30.08 1.77 -16.15
C LEU A 276 -28.75 1.01 -16.00
N SER A 277 -27.81 1.21 -16.92
CA SER A 277 -26.46 0.62 -16.84
C SER A 277 -25.72 1.08 -15.58
N ARG A 278 -25.81 2.37 -15.22
CA ARG A 278 -25.18 2.91 -14.01
C ARG A 278 -25.76 2.28 -12.74
N LYS A 279 -27.08 2.11 -12.65
CA LYS A 279 -27.76 1.44 -11.52
C LYS A 279 -27.30 -0.01 -11.37
N ARG A 280 -27.35 -0.76 -12.48
CA ARG A 280 -26.92 -2.17 -12.52
C ARG A 280 -25.46 -2.32 -12.11
N LEU A 281 -24.58 -1.39 -12.54
CA LEU A 281 -23.19 -1.37 -12.10
C LEU A 281 -23.07 -1.15 -10.59
N CYS A 282 -23.78 -0.16 -10.03
CA CYS A 282 -23.76 0.10 -8.59
C CYS A 282 -24.22 -1.13 -7.78
N ARG A 283 -25.32 -1.78 -8.22
CA ARG A 283 -25.80 -3.03 -7.61
C ARG A 283 -24.78 -4.15 -7.68
N LEU A 284 -24.20 -4.39 -8.87
CA LEU A 284 -23.20 -5.44 -9.06
C LEU A 284 -21.97 -5.22 -8.17
N VAL A 285 -21.47 -3.98 -8.10
CA VAL A 285 -20.33 -3.65 -7.25
C VAL A 285 -20.69 -3.84 -5.77
N ALA A 286 -21.88 -3.43 -5.34
CA ALA A 286 -22.34 -3.66 -3.96
C ALA A 286 -22.42 -5.17 -3.63
N GLU A 287 -22.94 -6.00 -4.54
CA GLU A 287 -23.00 -7.45 -4.37
C GLU A 287 -21.61 -8.07 -4.21
N VAL A 288 -20.64 -7.65 -5.02
CA VAL A 288 -19.23 -8.10 -4.95
C VAL A 288 -18.59 -7.67 -3.64
N LEU A 289 -18.76 -6.41 -3.24
CA LEU A 289 -18.21 -5.88 -1.99
C LEU A 289 -18.84 -6.57 -0.77
N GLU A 290 -20.13 -6.90 -0.81
CA GLU A 290 -20.79 -7.62 0.28
C GLU A 290 -20.41 -9.10 0.35
N ALA A 291 -20.15 -9.74 -0.79
CA ALA A 291 -19.56 -11.07 -0.80
C ALA A 291 -18.17 -11.03 -0.16
N HIS A 292 -17.32 -10.09 -0.58
CA HIS A 292 -15.99 -9.87 -0.02
C HIS A 292 -16.04 -9.60 1.49
N ARG A 293 -16.95 -8.73 1.93
CA ARG A 293 -17.14 -8.40 3.35
C ARG A 293 -17.55 -9.64 4.18
N ARG A 294 -18.47 -10.47 3.68
CA ARG A 294 -18.89 -11.71 4.35
C ARG A 294 -17.76 -12.74 4.48
N GLU A 295 -16.92 -12.86 3.44
CA GLU A 295 -15.79 -13.79 3.45
C GLU A 295 -14.68 -13.36 4.42
N HIS A 296 -14.47 -12.05 4.57
CA HIS A 296 -13.30 -11.54 5.28
C HIS A 296 -13.58 -10.90 6.64
N LEU A 297 -14.83 -10.57 6.99
CA LEU A 297 -15.14 -10.10 8.34
C LEU A 297 -15.01 -11.23 9.38
N PRO A 298 -14.45 -10.93 10.57
CA PRO A 298 -14.50 -11.81 11.73
C PRO A 298 -15.93 -12.23 12.04
N ALA A 299 -16.15 -13.47 12.49
CA ALA A 299 -17.49 -13.98 12.79
C ALA A 299 -18.29 -13.09 13.75
N ALA A 300 -17.61 -12.41 14.68
CA ALA A 300 -18.20 -11.48 15.64
C ALA A 300 -18.70 -10.15 15.03
N GLN A 301 -18.33 -9.84 13.79
CA GLN A 301 -18.71 -8.61 13.07
C GLN A 301 -19.60 -8.89 11.85
N ARG A 302 -19.99 -10.14 11.62
CA ARG A 302 -20.95 -10.50 10.57
C ARG A 302 -22.36 -10.11 11.07
N PRO A 303 -23.16 -9.39 10.26
CA PRO A 303 -24.53 -9.04 10.61
C PRO A 303 -25.44 -10.28 10.73
#